data_AF-A0A6I2M947-F1
#
_entry.id   AF-A0A6I2M947-F1
#
_cell.length_a   1.000
_cell.length_b   1.000
_cell.length_c   1.000
_cell.angle_alpha   90.00
_cell.angle_beta   90.00
_cell.angle_gamma   90.00
#
_symmetry.space_group_name_H-M   'P 1'
#
loop_
_entity.id
_entity.type
_entity.pdbx_description
1 polymer ?
#
loop_
_entity_poly.entity_id
_entity_poly.type
_entity_poly.pdbx_seq_one_letter_code
_entity_poly.pdbx_strand_id
1 'polypeptide(L)' 'MTKVGRIIEEDGYRKGWVAKKAGIAPGTLSKIISGESEPTLRVALRLGKILNKTVEELWGHLIKEEKPPL' A
#
# COMPACT_ATOMS: atom_id res chain seq x y z
N MET A 1 1.35 4.01 11.20
CA MET A 1 0.46 3.25 10.29
C MET A 1 0.31 4.02 9.00
N THR A 2 0.54 3.36 7.87
CA THR A 2 0.49 3.93 6.52
C THR A 2 -0.96 4.05 6.01
N LYS A 3 -1.15 4.78 4.90
CA LYS A 3 -2.46 4.93 4.25
C LYS A 3 -3.05 3.58 3.81
N VAL A 4 -2.21 2.66 3.34
CA VAL A 4 -2.59 1.27 3.04
C VAL A 4 -3.19 0.57 4.25
N GLY A 5 -2.54 0.71 5.42
CA GLY A 5 -3.02 0.15 6.67
C GLY A 5 -4.40 0.64 7.06
N ARG A 6 -4.64 1.96 6.94
CA ARG A 6 -5.93 2.58 7.24
C ARG A 6 -7.03 2.08 6.32
N ILE A 7 -6.79 2.06 5.01
CA ILE A 7 -7.77 1.60 4.01
C ILE A 7 -8.14 0.13 4.24
N ILE A 8 -7.16 -0.73 4.57
CA ILE A 8 -7.42 -2.14 4.91
C ILE A 8 -8.39 -2.25 6.11
N GLU A 9 -8.25 -1.39 7.12
CA GLU A 9 -9.10 -1.41 8.30
C GLU A 9 -10.47 -0.76 8.06
N GLU A 10 -10.50 0.40 7.40
CA GLU A 10 -11.71 1.17 7.07
C GLU A 10 -12.65 0.39 6.14
N ASP A 11 -12.10 -0.31 5.13
CA ASP A 11 -12.87 -1.14 4.20
C ASP A 11 -13.18 -2.53 4.76
N GLY A 12 -12.76 -2.84 6.00
CA GLY A 12 -13.06 -4.11 6.68
C GLY A 12 -12.31 -5.32 6.13
N TYR A 13 -11.20 -5.14 5.41
CA TYR A 13 -10.41 -6.23 4.88
C TYR A 13 -9.63 -6.98 5.99
N ARG A 14 -9.67 -8.31 5.93
CA ARG A 14 -8.80 -9.14 6.79
C ARG A 14 -7.36 -9.05 6.28
N LYS A 15 -6.42 -8.59 7.13
CA LYS A 15 -4.98 -8.48 6.80
C LYS A 15 -4.39 -9.76 6.19
N GLY A 16 -4.69 -10.93 6.75
CA GLY A 16 -4.24 -12.22 6.20
C GLY A 16 -4.77 -12.53 4.80
N TRP A 17 -6.01 -12.12 4.50
CA TRP A 17 -6.59 -12.26 3.16
C TRP A 17 -5.90 -11.34 2.15
N VAL A 18 -5.64 -10.10 2.53
CA VAL A 18 -4.90 -9.13 1.70
C VAL A 18 -3.49 -9.65 1.38
N ALA A 19 -2.76 -10.13 2.39
CA ALA A 19 -1.41 -10.66 2.21
C ALA A 19 -1.40 -11.85 1.22
N LYS A 20 -2.35 -12.78 1.39
CA LYS A 20 -2.51 -13.93 0.49
C LYS A 20 -2.82 -13.49 -0.94
N LYS A 21 -3.74 -12.54 -1.13
CA LYS A 21 -4.10 -12.02 -2.46
C LYS A 21 -2.98 -11.22 -3.12
N ALA A 22 -2.18 -10.50 -2.32
CA ALA A 22 -1.02 -9.77 -2.80
C ALA A 22 0.20 -10.67 -3.07
N GLY A 23 0.13 -11.96 -2.71
CA GLY A 23 1.20 -12.93 -2.91
C GLY A 23 2.42 -12.65 -2.04
N ILE A 24 2.21 -12.19 -0.80
CA ILE A 24 3.27 -11.85 0.15
C ILE A 24 3.04 -12.53 1.51
N ALA A 25 4.10 -12.70 2.28
CA ALA A 25 3.98 -13.20 3.65
C ALA A 25 3.22 -12.20 4.54
N PRO A 26 2.47 -12.66 5.56
CA PRO A 26 1.77 -11.77 6.49
C PRO A 26 2.70 -10.74 7.16
N GLY A 27 3.91 -11.15 7.53
CA GLY A 27 4.92 -10.25 8.10
C GLY A 27 5.34 -9.13 7.14
N THR A 28 5.44 -9.42 5.84
CA THR A 28 5.73 -8.41 4.81
C THR A 28 4.61 -7.37 4.74
N LEU A 29 3.34 -7.81 4.76
CA LEU A 29 2.21 -6.86 4.80
C LEU A 29 2.25 -6.02 6.09
N SER A 30 2.56 -6.61 7.24
CA SER A 30 2.68 -5.87 8.50
C SER A 30 3.73 -4.76 8.42
N LYS A 31 4.89 -5.01 7.81
CA LYS A 31 5.95 -4.00 7.60
C LYS A 31 5.51 -2.87 6.66
N ILE A 32 4.74 -3.20 5.61
CA ILE A 32 4.13 -2.19 4.71
C ILE A 32 3.08 -1.34 5.46
N ILE A 33 2.27 -1.96 6.32
CA ILE A 33 1.24 -1.27 7.11
C ILE A 33 1.87 -0.38 8.18
N SER A 34 2.96 -0.81 8.82
CA SER A 34 3.68 0.00 9.81
C SER A 34 4.46 1.14 9.17
N GLY A 35 4.92 0.96 7.93
CA GLY A 35 5.80 1.89 7.20
C GLY A 35 7.29 1.54 7.34
N GLU A 36 7.61 0.38 7.91
CA GLU A 36 8.99 -0.12 8.02
C GLU A 36 9.60 -0.50 6.66
N SER A 37 8.76 -0.87 5.68
CA SER A 37 9.21 -1.22 4.33
C SER A 37 8.25 -0.73 3.27
N GLU A 38 8.79 -0.18 2.19
CA GLU A 38 8.03 0.05 0.96
C GLU A 38 7.90 -1.23 0.14
N PRO A 39 6.75 -1.47 -0.50
CA PRO A 39 6.58 -2.60 -1.39
C PRO A 39 7.38 -2.40 -2.69
N THR A 40 7.70 -3.50 -3.36
CA THR A 40 8.09 -3.43 -4.78
C THR A 40 6.93 -2.93 -5.63
N LEU A 41 7.22 -2.36 -6.81
CA LEU A 41 6.18 -1.90 -7.75
C LEU A 41 5.12 -2.98 -8.05
N ARG A 42 5.54 -4.24 -8.24
CA ARG A 42 4.60 -5.35 -8.52
C ARG A 42 3.67 -5.62 -7.34
N VAL A 43 4.16 -5.51 -6.10
CA VAL A 43 3.34 -5.67 -4.89
C VAL A 43 2.41 -4.45 -4.73
N ALA A 44 2.91 -3.24 -4.96
CA ALA A 44 2.10 -2.01 -4.91
C ALA A 44 0.91 -2.08 -5.88
N LEU A 45 1.15 -2.49 -7.13
CA LEU A 45 0.11 -2.66 -8.15
C LEU A 45 -0.93 -3.73 -7.75
N ARG A 46 -0.50 -4.84 -7.14
CA ARG A 46 -1.43 -5.86 -6.63
C ARG A 46 -2.28 -5.34 -5.47
N LEU A 47 -1.66 -4.63 -4.53
CA LEU A 47 -2.38 -4.01 -3.41
C LEU A 47 -3.38 -2.97 -3.90
N GLY A 48 -2.99 -2.12 -4.87
CA GLY A 48 -3.91 -1.16 -5.50
C GLY A 48 -5.15 -1.84 -6.10
N LYS A 49 -4.95 -2.93 -6.87
CA LYS A 49 -6.08 -3.71 -7.41
C LYS A 49 -6.97 -4.31 -6.33
N ILE A 50 -6.40 -4.81 -5.23
CA ILE A 50 -7.15 -5.43 -4.13
C ILE A 50 -7.97 -4.38 -3.37
N LEU A 51 -7.39 -3.21 -3.15
CA LEU A 51 -7.99 -2.13 -2.37
C LEU A 51 -8.81 -1.15 -3.23
N ASN A 52 -8.92 -1.41 -4.53
CA ASN A 52 -9.56 -0.52 -5.50
C ASN A 52 -9.00 0.93 -5.43
N LYS A 53 -7.67 1.04 -5.43
CA LYS A 53 -6.90 2.30 -5.42
C LYS A 53 -5.77 2.25 -6.43
N THR A 54 -5.37 3.41 -6.91
CA THR A 54 -4.11 3.60 -7.65
C THR A 54 -2.90 3.55 -6.71
N VAL A 55 -1.70 3.36 -7.25
CA VAL A 55 -0.46 3.39 -6.45
C VAL A 55 -0.22 4.80 -5.92
N GLU A 56 -0.55 5.80 -6.72
CA GLU A 56 -0.46 7.23 -6.42
C GLU A 56 -1.38 7.62 -5.26
N GLU A 57 -2.61 7.11 -5.24
CA GLU A 57 -3.50 7.32 -4.08
C GLU A 57 -2.93 6.74 -2.79
N LEU A 58 -2.19 5.63 -2.86
CA LEU A 58 -1.65 4.92 -1.69
C LEU A 58 -0.31 5.49 -1.21
N TRP A 59 0.58 5.89 -2.13
CA TRP A 59 1.96 6.28 -1.83
C TRP A 59 2.39 7.63 -2.41
N GLY A 60 1.56 8.33 -3.20
CA GLY A 60 1.95 9.56 -3.89
C GLY A 60 2.47 10.67 -2.97
N HIS A 61 1.99 10.73 -1.73
CA HIS A 61 2.47 11.67 -0.69
C HIS A 61 3.95 11.50 -0.30
N LEU A 62 4.60 10.39 -0.67
CA LEU A 62 6.03 10.19 -0.43
C LEU A 62 6.91 11.00 -1.39
N ILE A 63 6.35 11.41 -2.53
CA ILE A 63 7.02 12.26 -3.49
C ILE A 63 6.67 13.70 -3.11
N LYS A 64 7.68 14.54 -2.86
CA LYS A 64 7.47 15.99 -2.79
C LYS A 64 7.24 16.47 -4.21
N GLU A 65 6.15 17.19 -4.47
CA GLU A 65 6.00 17.88 -5.75
C GLU A 65 7.21 18.81 -5.93
N GLU A 66 8.11 18.45 -6.84
CA GLU A 66 8.96 19.46 -7.45
C GLU A 66 8.02 20.33 -8.27
N LYS A 67 7.95 21.63 -7.94
CA LYS A 67 7.27 22.58 -8.80
C LYS A 67 7.77 22.34 -10.22
N PRO A 68 6.88 22.15 -11.22
CA PRO A 68 7.33 22.01 -12.59
C PRO A 68 8.27 23.18 -12.91
N PRO A 69 9.40 22.93 -13.62
CA PRO A 69 10.30 24.02 -14.00
C PRO A 69 9.48 25.10 -14.70
N LEU A 70 9.61 26.33 -14.20
CA LEU A 70 8.97 27.53 -14.75
C LEU A 70 9.34 27.74 -16.22
#